data_AF-A0A7X7Z6Z3-F1
#
_entry.id   AF-A0A7X7Z6Z3-F1
#
_cell.length_a   1.000
_cell.length_b   1.000
_cell.length_c   1.000
_cell.angle_alpha   90.00
_cell.angle_beta   90.00
_cell.angle_gamma   90.00
#
_symmetry.space_group_name_H-M   'P 1'
#
loop_
_entity.id
_entity.type
_entity.pdbx_description
1 polymer ?
#
loop_
_entity_poly.entity_id
_entity_poly.type
_entity_poly.pdbx_seq_one_letter_code
_entity_poly.pdbx_strand_id
1 'polypeptide(L)' 'MSPYYYQNKEDLAGILGEKMAFINHCMEARAKGEPIPVEEIKEAIVFLKDHKYLFTGQGLNQLEFFIRQSEEALKGL' A
#
# COMPACT_ATOMS: atom_id res chain seq x y z
N MET A 1 19.85 0.80 -2.36
CA MET A 1 18.93 1.51 -3.26
C MET A 1 18.45 0.50 -4.28
N SER A 2 17.19 0.08 -4.22
CA SER A 2 16.62 -0.73 -5.30
C SER A 2 16.04 0.24 -6.34
N PRO A 3 16.58 0.30 -7.57
CA PRO A 3 16.02 1.14 -8.62
C PRO A 3 14.85 0.38 -9.20
N TYR A 4 13.65 0.62 -8.69
CA TYR A 4 12.47 0.14 -9.38
C TYR A 4 12.33 0.91 -10.70
N TYR A 5 12.80 0.29 -11.79
CA TYR A 5 12.62 0.76 -13.15
C TYR A 5 11.19 0.47 -13.60
N TYR A 6 10.25 1.37 -13.30
CA TYR A 6 8.92 1.34 -13.90
C TYR A 6 9.02 1.96 -15.30
N GLN A 7 8.84 1.15 -16.33
CA GLN A 7 9.05 1.59 -17.73
C GLN A 7 7.91 2.48 -18.24
N ASN A 8 6.72 2.40 -17.63
CA ASN A 8 5.58 3.24 -17.95
C ASN A 8 4.62 3.42 -16.74
N LYS A 9 3.65 4.33 -16.86
CA LYS A 9 2.66 4.62 -15.79
C LYS A 9 1.73 3.44 -15.48
N GLU A 10 1.51 2.54 -16.43
CA GLU A 10 0.62 1.39 -16.27
C GLU A 10 1.25 0.30 -15.39
N ASP A 11 2.54 0.01 -15.59
CA ASP A 11 3.31 -0.91 -14.75
C ASP A 11 3.30 -0.45 -13.30
N LEU A 12 3.47 0.86 -13.08
CA LEU A 12 3.45 1.43 -11.75
C LEU A 12 2.05 1.39 -11.12
N ALA A 13 0.99 1.64 -11.90
CA ALA A 13 -0.38 1.48 -11.42
C ALA A 13 -0.69 0.03 -11.01
N GLY A 14 -0.20 -0.96 -11.79
CA GLY A 14 -0.30 -2.37 -11.44
C GLY A 14 0.37 -2.68 -10.10
N ILE A 15 1.57 -2.17 -9.88
CA ILE A 15 2.34 -2.41 -8.66
C ILE A 15 1.72 -1.71 -7.46
N LEU A 16 1.14 -0.52 -7.63
CA LEU A 16 0.33 0.12 -6.59
C LEU A 16 -0.86 -0.77 -6.20
N GLY A 17 -1.54 -1.35 -7.19
CA GLY A 17 -2.62 -2.32 -6.97
C GLY A 17 -2.16 -3.56 -6.19
N GLU A 18 -1.01 -4.14 -6.56
CA GLU A 18 -0.41 -5.28 -5.86
C GLU A 18 -0.09 -4.96 -4.40
N LYS A 19 0.50 -3.80 -4.12
CA LYS A 19 0.79 -3.37 -2.74
C LYS A 19 -0.48 -3.15 -1.92
N MET A 20 -1.54 -2.59 -2.52
CA MET A 20 -2.84 -2.46 -1.86
C MET A 20 -3.46 -3.83 -1.56
N ALA A 21 -3.42 -4.76 -2.51
CA ALA A 21 -3.94 -6.12 -2.34
C ALA A 21 -3.18 -6.88 -1.24
N PHE A 22 -1.85 -6.76 -1.21
CA PHE A 22 -1.01 -7.32 -0.15
C PHE A 22 -1.41 -6.82 1.23
N ILE A 23 -1.55 -5.50 1.39
CA ILE A 23 -1.95 -4.90 2.67
C ILE A 23 -3.33 -5.42 3.10
N ASN A 24 -4.31 -5.45 2.19
CA ASN A 24 -5.64 -5.98 2.48
C ASN A 24 -5.59 -7.43 2.96
N HIS A 25 -4.86 -8.28 2.24
CA HIS A 25 -4.72 -9.68 2.59
C HIS A 25 -4.11 -9.86 3.99
N CYS A 26 -3.07 -9.09 4.32
CA CYS A 26 -2.50 -9.10 5.67
C CYS A 26 -3.51 -8.63 6.73
N MET A 27 -4.27 -7.56 6.47
CA MET A 27 -5.28 -7.09 7.42
C MET A 27 -6.38 -8.14 7.66
N GLU A 28 -6.79 -8.86 6.61
CA GLU A 28 -7.72 -9.98 6.73
C GLU A 28 -7.14 -11.15 7.55
N ALA A 29 -5.88 -11.51 7.32
CA ALA A 29 -5.19 -12.55 8.09
C ALA A 29 -5.12 -12.17 9.58
N ARG A 30 -4.77 -10.90 9.88
CA ARG A 30 -4.77 -10.37 11.24
C ARG A 30 -6.16 -10.46 11.89
N ALA A 31 -7.23 -10.13 11.17
CA ALA A 31 -8.59 -10.21 11.68
C ALA A 31 -8.98 -11.64 12.10
N LYS A 32 -8.33 -12.66 11.50
CA LYS A 32 -8.45 -14.08 11.86
C LYS A 32 -7.51 -14.51 12.99
N GLY A 33 -6.69 -13.60 13.52
CA GLY A 33 -5.70 -13.87 14.56
C GLY A 33 -4.38 -14.45 14.02
N GLU A 34 -4.14 -14.40 12.72
CA GLU A 34 -2.91 -14.89 12.10
C GLU A 34 -1.78 -13.85 12.24
N PRO A 35 -0.51 -14.29 12.38
CA PRO A 35 0.62 -13.40 12.39
C PRO A 35 0.78 -12.70 11.03
N ILE A 36 1.19 -11.44 11.04
CA ILE A 36 1.36 -10.63 9.83
C ILE A 36 2.77 -10.02 9.74
N PRO A 37 3.30 -9.85 8.52
CA PRO A 37 4.61 -9.26 8.31
C PRO A 37 4.57 -7.73 8.42
N VAL A 38 4.61 -7.21 9.64
CA VAL A 38 4.44 -5.77 9.94
C VAL A 38 5.42 -4.87 9.18
N GLU A 39 6.69 -5.26 9.11
CA GLU A 39 7.71 -4.46 8.41
C GLU A 39 7.46 -4.39 6.89
N GLU A 40 7.04 -5.50 6.28
CA GLU A 40 6.70 -5.53 4.84
C GLU A 40 5.47 -4.67 4.53
N ILE A 41 4.49 -4.64 5.44
CA ILE A 41 3.32 -3.76 5.32
C ILE A 41 3.75 -2.29 5.40
N LYS A 42 4.67 -1.94 6.31
CA LYS A 42 5.22 -0.57 6.39
C LYS A 42 5.94 -0.17 5.11
N GLU A 43 6.75 -1.06 4.54
CA GLU A 43 7.45 -0.82 3.27
C GLU A 43 6.45 -0.62 2.12
N ALA A 44 5.39 -1.42 2.07
CA ALA A 44 4.32 -1.25 1.09
C ALA A 44 3.61 0.11 1.24
N ILE A 45 3.31 0.54 2.48
CA ILE A 45 2.71 1.85 2.74
C ILE A 45 3.63 3.00 2.30
N VAL A 46 4.92 2.92 2.63
CA VAL A 46 5.92 3.92 2.19
C VAL A 46 5.94 4.00 0.66
N PHE A 47 5.96 2.86 -0.01
CA PHE A 47 5.92 2.80 -1.46
C PHE A 47 4.67 3.49 -2.04
N LEU A 48 3.48 3.22 -1.48
CA LEU A 48 2.24 3.86 -1.92
C LEU A 48 2.29 5.39 -1.72
N LYS A 49 2.88 5.88 -0.61
CA LYS A 49 3.01 7.31 -0.32
C LYS A 49 3.93 8.03 -1.29
N ASP A 50 5.04 7.40 -1.66
CA ASP A 50 6.02 7.99 -2.58
C ASP A 50 5.49 8.14 -4.00
N HIS A 51 4.51 7.31 -4.38
CA HIS A 51 4.00 7.21 -5.75
C HIS A 51 2.55 7.68 -5.91
N LYS A 52 1.85 8.10 -4.83
CA LYS A 52 0.43 8.47 -4.88
C LYS A 52 0.09 9.57 -5.88
N TYR A 53 1.02 10.48 -6.14
CA TYR A 53 0.85 11.64 -7.03
C TYR A 53 0.69 11.27 -8.51
N LEU A 54 0.87 10.00 -8.87
CA LEU A 54 0.50 9.49 -10.18
C LEU A 54 -1.01 9.50 -10.41
N PHE A 55 -1.78 9.38 -9.32
CA PHE A 55 -3.21 9.57 -9.35
C PHE A 55 -3.54 11.06 -9.12
N THR A 56 -4.62 11.51 -9.73
CA THR A 56 -5.13 12.88 -9.57
C THR A 56 -6.63 12.84 -9.28
N GLY A 57 -7.15 13.86 -8.60
CA GLY A 57 -8.57 13.96 -8.29
C GLY A 57 -9.07 12.81 -7.42
N GLN A 58 -10.10 12.09 -7.87
CA GLN A 58 -10.74 11.03 -7.09
C GLN A 58 -9.80 9.87 -6.75
N GLY A 59 -8.93 9.47 -7.69
CA GLY A 59 -8.00 8.35 -7.46
C GLY A 59 -6.96 8.65 -6.37
N LEU A 60 -6.48 9.90 -6.31
CA LEU A 60 -5.56 10.34 -5.27
C LEU A 60 -6.23 10.29 -3.90
N ASN A 61 -7.45 10.82 -3.79
CA ASN A 61 -8.20 10.84 -2.54
C ASN A 61 -8.48 9.42 -2.01
N GLN A 62 -8.81 8.49 -2.89
CA GLN A 62 -9.05 7.08 -2.52
C GLN A 62 -7.78 6.41 -2.01
N LEU A 63 -6.65 6.62 -2.68
CA LEU A 63 -5.36 6.06 -2.25
C LEU A 63 -4.90 6.68 -0.92
N GLU A 64 -5.10 7.99 -0.73
CA GLU A 64 -4.78 8.64 0.55
C GLU A 64 -5.64 8.11 1.70
N PHE A 65 -6.93 7.89 1.45
CA PHE A 65 -7.81 7.27 2.43
C PHE A 65 -7.33 5.85 2.80
N PHE A 66 -7.01 5.04 1.78
CA PHE A 66 -6.50 3.68 1.99
C PHE A 66 -5.20 3.65 2.82
N ILE A 67 -4.24 4.52 2.48
CA ILE A 67 -2.97 4.65 3.21
C ILE A 67 -3.22 4.98 4.69
N ARG A 68 -4.09 5.96 4.97
CA ARG A 68 -4.40 6.36 6.35
C ARG A 68 -5.01 5.23 7.16
N GLN A 69 -6.00 4.53 6.60
CA GLN A 69 -6.64 3.39 7.27
C GLN A 69 -5.62 2.27 7.57
N SER A 70 -4.70 2.03 6.66
CA SER A 70 -3.63 1.05 6.84
C SER A 70 -2.65 1.46 7.94
N GLU A 71 -2.25 2.73 7.99
CA GLU A 71 -1.39 3.28 9.06
C GLU A 71 -2.11 3.24 10.43
N GLU A 72 -3.40 3.54 10.49
CA GLU A 72 -4.20 3.46 11.71
C GLU A 72 -4.33 2.02 12.21
N ALA A 73 -4.57 1.07 11.31
CA ALA A 73 -4.61 -0.35 11.67
C ALA A 73 -3.26 -0.80 12.29
N LEU A 74 -2.14 -0.37 11.73
CA LEU A 74 -0.82 -0.70 12.25
C LEU A 74 -0.53 -0.08 13.63
N LYS A 75 -1.06 1.10 13.96
CA LYS A 75 -0.89 1.70 15.31
C LYS A 75 -1.55 0.88 16.41
N GLY A 76 -2.54 0.05 16.07
CA GLY A 76 -3.21 -0.85 17.01
C GLY A 76 -2.52 -2.21 17.19
N LEU A 77 -1.32 -2.41 16.63
CA LEU A 77 -0.46 -3.57 16.85
C LEU A 77 0.55 -3.28 17.95
#